data_AF-A0A946ISC7-F1
#
_entry.id   AF-A0A946ISC7-F1
#
_cell.length_a   1.000
_cell.length_b   1.000
_cell.length_c   1.000
_cell.angle_alpha   90.00
_cell.angle_beta   90.00
_cell.angle_gamma   90.00
#
_symmetry.space_group_name_H-M   'P 1'
#
loop_
_entity.id
_entity.type
_entity.pdbx_description
1 polymer ?
#
loop_
_entity_poly.entity_id
_entity_poly.type
_entity_poly.pdbx_seq_one_letter_code
_entity_poly.pdbx_strand_id
1 'polypeptide(L)' 'MNVLNDWRLVILLCLTLGLAPFFPEPHIFGKLKWMLGGAEGMTIMDWFDFLLHGLPFVLLIRLIYINVALYSKKGY' A
#
# COMPACT_ATOMS: atom_id res chain seq x y z
N MET A 1 12.24 -14.15 11.76
CA MET A 1 11.89 -13.70 10.39
C MET A 1 11.64 -12.20 10.43
N ASN A 2 12.21 -11.42 9.51
CA ASN A 2 11.87 -10.00 9.42
C ASN A 2 10.63 -9.84 8.53
N VAL A 3 9.46 -9.77 9.17
CA VAL A 3 8.14 -9.70 8.56
C VAL A 3 8.05 -8.56 7.53
N LEU A 4 8.68 -7.41 7.82
CA LEU A 4 8.64 -6.23 6.96
C LEU A 4 9.51 -6.36 5.70
N ASN A 5 10.41 -7.36 5.64
CA ASN A 5 11.29 -7.62 4.51
C ASN A 5 10.95 -8.94 3.78
N ASP A 6 9.87 -9.61 4.19
CA ASP A 6 9.40 -10.82 3.53
C ASP A 6 8.57 -10.46 2.30
N TRP A 7 9.19 -10.60 1.11
CA TRP A 7 8.55 -10.31 -0.17
C TRP A 7 7.24 -11.08 -0.38
N ARG A 8 7.16 -12.34 0.05
CA ARG A 8 5.96 -13.16 -0.16
C ARG A 8 4.81 -12.63 0.67
N LEU A 9 5.09 -12.32 1.93
CA LEU A 9 4.09 -11.76 2.83
C LEU A 9 3.63 -10.38 2.36
N VAL A 10 4.56 -9.50 1.98
CA VAL A 10 4.20 -8.14 1.53
C VAL A 10 3.38 -8.17 0.25
N ILE A 11 3.76 -9.00 -0.73
CA ILE A 11 2.97 -9.20 -1.95
C ILE A 11 1.58 -9.76 -1.60
N LEU A 12 1.50 -10.75 -0.72
CA LEU A 12 0.22 -11.31 -0.28
C LEU A 12 -0.67 -10.23 0.36
N LEU A 13 -0.11 -9.37 1.23
CA LEU A 13 -0.86 -8.27 1.85
C LEU A 13 -1.33 -7.24 0.82
N CYS A 14 -0.51 -6.90 -0.18
CA CYS A 14 -0.96 -6.03 -1.29
C CYS A 14 -2.12 -6.66 -2.04
N LEU A 15 -1.99 -7.94 -2.42
CA LEU A 15 -2.99 -8.66 -3.20
C LEU A 15 -4.24 -9.01 -2.41
N THR A 16 -4.24 -8.88 -1.09
CA THR A 16 -5.39 -9.17 -0.21
C THR A 16 -5.88 -7.90 0.47
N LEU A 17 -5.33 -7.56 1.64
CA LEU A 17 -5.72 -6.40 2.43
C LEU A 17 -5.65 -5.10 1.62
N GLY A 18 -4.62 -4.89 0.80
CA GLY A 18 -4.46 -3.64 0.06
C GLY A 18 -5.50 -3.43 -1.03
N LEU A 19 -5.91 -4.51 -1.72
CA LEU A 19 -6.89 -4.46 -2.79
C LEU A 19 -8.33 -4.72 -2.33
N ALA A 20 -8.56 -4.97 -1.04
CA ALA A 20 -9.91 -5.23 -0.52
C ALA A 20 -10.80 -3.97 -0.52
N PRO A 21 -12.12 -4.13 -0.73
CA PRO A 21 -12.76 -5.27 -1.38
C PRO A 21 -12.43 -5.30 -2.88
N PHE A 22 -12.39 -6.48 -3.49
CA PHE A 22 -12.08 -6.58 -4.92
C PHE A 22 -13.23 -6.13 -5.83
N PHE A 23 -14.45 -6.07 -5.30
CA PHE A 23 -15.66 -5.68 -6.02
C PHE A 23 -16.55 -4.80 -5.12
N PRO A 24 -17.21 -3.75 -5.67
CA PRO A 24 -17.08 -3.27 -7.04
C PRO A 24 -15.76 -2.54 -7.31
N GLU A 25 -15.12 -1.98 -6.29
CA GLU A 25 -13.81 -1.35 -6.37
C GLU A 25 -13.03 -1.43 -5.04
N PRO A 26 -11.69 -1.52 -5.07
CA PRO A 26 -10.85 -1.45 -3.87
C PRO A 26 -11.06 -0.16 -3.07
N HIS A 27 -11.06 -0.29 -1.74
CA HIS A 27 -11.20 0.87 -0.84
C HIS A 27 -10.17 1.94 -1.13
N ILE A 28 -8.91 1.56 -1.33
CA ILE A 28 -7.83 2.50 -1.66
C ILE A 28 -8.14 3.36 -2.90
N PHE A 29 -8.77 2.80 -3.94
CA PHE A 29 -9.13 3.56 -5.14
C PHE A 29 -10.30 4.51 -4.90
N GLY A 30 -11.35 4.05 -4.19
CA GLY A 30 -12.47 4.90 -3.82
C GLY A 30 -12.03 6.10 -2.97
N LYS A 31 -11.16 5.86 -1.98
CA LYS A 31 -10.60 6.93 -1.12
C LYS A 31 -9.73 7.91 -1.92
N LEU A 32 -8.87 7.43 -2.82
CA LEU A 32 -8.07 8.32 -3.69
C LEU A 32 -8.97 9.23 -4.55
N LYS A 33 -10.03 8.70 -5.16
CA LYS A 33 -11.00 9.50 -5.92
C LYS A 33 -11.69 10.55 -5.04
N TRP A 34 -12.11 10.16 -3.84
CA TRP A 34 -12.74 11.07 -2.88
C TRP A 34 -11.78 12.20 -2.45
N MET A 35 -10.51 11.88 -2.21
CA MET A 35 -9.47 12.88 -1.90
C MET A 35 -9.23 13.84 -3.06
N LEU A 36 -9.17 13.35 -4.30
CA LEU A 36 -9.04 14.19 -5.50
C LEU A 36 -10.26 15.10 -5.69
N GLY A 37 -11.43 14.69 -5.19
CA GLY A 37 -12.65 15.51 -5.12
C GLY A 37 -12.70 16.50 -3.95
N GLY A 38 -11.63 16.64 -3.16
CA GLY A 38 -11.54 17.59 -2.05
C GLY A 38 -11.74 17.00 -0.65
N ALA A 39 -11.92 15.69 -0.52
CA ALA A 39 -12.09 15.00 0.77
C ALA A 39 -13.24 15.54 1.65
N GLU A 40 -14.22 16.22 1.05
CA GLU A 40 -15.34 16.81 1.78
C GLU A 40 -16.14 15.71 2.49
N GLY A 41 -16.35 15.88 3.80
CA GLY A 41 -17.07 14.93 4.64
C GLY A 41 -16.30 13.67 5.04
N MET A 42 -15.01 13.53 4.72
CA MET A 42 -14.22 12.39 5.17
C MET A 42 -14.04 12.39 6.70
N THR A 43 -14.37 11.27 7.33
CA THR A 43 -14.19 11.06 8.78
C THR A 43 -12.83 10.46 9.10
N ILE A 44 -12.48 10.41 10.38
CA ILE A 44 -11.25 9.73 10.85
C ILE A 44 -11.22 8.26 10.41
N MET A 45 -12.37 7.58 10.38
CA MET A 45 -12.45 6.19 9.94
C MET A 45 -12.15 6.05 8.44
N ASP A 46 -12.52 7.04 7.62
CA ASP A 46 -12.20 7.02 6.19
C ASP A 46 -10.70 7.17 5.93
N TRP A 47 -10.03 8.01 6.73
CA TRP A 47 -8.58 8.15 6.70
C TRP A 47 -7.87 6.89 7.20
N PHE A 48 -8.37 6.28 8.27
CA PHE A 48 -7.84 5.01 8.76
C PHE A 48 -7.99 3.90 7.71
N ASP A 49 -9.16 3.82 7.06
CA ASP A 49 -9.43 2.87 5.98
C ASP A 49 -8.46 3.06 4.80
N PHE A 50 -8.24 4.30 4.37
CA PHE A 50 -7.24 4.61 3.35
C PHE A 50 -5.83 4.18 3.76
N LEU A 51 -5.42 4.49 4.99
CA LEU A 51 -4.10 4.10 5.50
C LEU A 51 -3.94 2.58 5.61
N LEU A 52 -4.96 1.87 6.09
CA LEU A 52 -4.94 0.42 6.25
C LEU A 52 -4.75 -0.30 4.91
N HIS A 53 -5.50 0.11 3.88
CA HIS A 53 -5.43 -0.46 2.55
C HIS A 53 -4.20 0.06 1.77
N GLY A 54 -3.72 1.27 2.08
CA GLY A 54 -2.53 1.86 1.47
C GLY A 54 -1.19 1.32 2.01
N LEU A 55 -1.14 0.96 3.29
CA LEU A 55 0.10 0.57 3.98
C LEU A 55 0.85 -0.60 3.32
N PRO A 56 0.18 -1.68 2.85
CA PRO A 56 0.85 -2.76 2.12
C PRO A 56 1.63 -2.26 0.89
N PHE A 57 1.06 -1.34 0.11
CA PHE A 57 1.73 -0.81 -1.09
C PHE A 57 2.90 0.10 -0.74
N VAL A 58 2.79 0.92 0.31
CA VAL A 58 3.91 1.72 0.82
C VAL A 58 5.06 0.80 1.24
N LEU A 59 4.76 -0.31 1.92
CA LEU A 59 5.76 -1.30 2.32
C LEU A 59 6.40 -1.98 1.09
N LEU A 60 5.60 -2.32 0.07
CA LEU A 60 6.11 -2.88 -1.18
C LEU A 60 7.05 -1.90 -1.91
N ILE A 61 6.67 -0.63 -2.02
CA ILE A 61 7.50 0.44 -2.60
C ILE A 61 8.81 0.56 -1.83
N ARG A 62 8.77 0.55 -0.49
CA ARG A 62 9.97 0.52 0.36
C ARG A 62 10.87 -0.66 0.02
N LEU A 63 10.32 -1.87 -0.14
CA LEU A 63 11.12 -3.05 -0.46
C LEU A 63 11.76 -2.97 -1.84
N ILE A 64 11.02 -2.52 -2.84
CA ILE A 64 11.54 -2.27 -4.18
C ILE A 64 12.68 -1.26 -4.11
N TYR A 65 12.46 -0.11 -3.46
CA TYR A 65 13.47 0.93 -3.32
C TYR A 65 14.75 0.42 -2.65
N ILE A 66 14.63 -0.28 -1.51
CA ILE A 66 15.79 -0.83 -0.81
C ILE A 66 16.51 -1.84 -1.69
N ASN A 67 15.81 -2.75 -2.38
CA ASN A 67 16.47 -3.75 -3.20
C ASN A 67 17.14 -3.14 -4.43
N VAL A 68 16.53 -2.15 -5.08
CA VAL A 68 17.14 -1.41 -6.19
C VAL A 68 18.33 -0.59 -5.72
N ALA A 69 18.21 0.15 -4.62
CA ALA A 69 19.29 0.96 -4.07
C ALA A 69 20.46 0.10 -3.56
N LEU A 70 20.17 -1.03 -2.90
CA LEU A 70 21.20 -1.98 -2.49
C LEU A 70 21.83 -2.67 -3.69
N TYR A 71 21.07 -3.05 -4.71
CA TYR A 71 21.62 -3.60 -5.95
C TYR A 71 22.57 -2.61 -6.62
N SER A 72 22.17 -1.34 -6.71
CA SER A 72 23.01 -0.24 -7.21
C SER A 72 24.29 -0.03 -6.40
N LYS A 73 24.31 -0.40 -5.11
CA LYS A 73 25.51 -0.34 -4.25
C LYS A 73 26.37 -1.61 -4.30
N LYS A 74 25.84 -2.72 -4.81
CA LYS A 74 26.47 -4.05 -4.76
C LYS A 74 27.22 -4.43 -6.04
N GLY A 75 27.15 -3.63 -7.10
CA GLY A 75 27.79 -3.95 -8.38
C GLY A 75 28.29 -2.74 -9.17
N TYR A 76 29.60 -2.81 -9.46
CA TYR A 76 30.46 -2.01 -10.36
C TYR A 76 30.97 -0.68 -9.85
#